data_AF-A0A834G400-F1
#
_entry.id   AF-A0A834G400-F1
#
_cell.length_a   1.000
_cell.length_b   1.000
_cell.length_c   1.000
_cell.angle_alpha   90.00
_cell.angle_beta   90.00
_cell.angle_gamma   90.00
#
_symmetry.space_group_name_H-M   'P 1'
#
loop_
_entity.id
_entity.type
_entity.pdbx_description
1 polymer ?
#
loop_
_entity_poly.entity_id
_entity_poly.type
_entity_poly.pdbx_seq_one_letter_code
_entity_poly.pdbx_strand_id
1 'polypeptide(L)'
;MPAGHGLRSRTRDLFSRPFRKKGTIHLSTYLRTYHTGDYVDIKVNGAVHKGMPHKFYHGRTGQVWNVTKRSIGVEMNKQIISVGVGHGLTLICRFTGYGGQRVSHAIVCETYWIAALAIYASTASMCCVSLNNVGNRIIKKRIHVRVEHVQPSRCTEDFKLRKKKNDELKAEAKSRGEVISTKRQPEGPKPGFMVEGATLETVTPIPYDVVNDLKGGY
;
A
#
# COMPACT_ATOMS: atom_id res chain seq x y z
N MET A 1 -27.74 -4.14 10.08
CA MET A 1 -27.91 -4.16 8.61
C MET A 1 -26.56 -4.00 7.95
N PRO A 2 -26.06 -4.96 7.15
CA PRO A 2 -24.82 -4.76 6.41
C PRO A 2 -25.00 -3.61 5.42
N ALA A 3 -24.14 -2.60 5.50
CA ALA A 3 -24.19 -1.46 4.59
C ALA A 3 -23.94 -1.95 3.15
N GLY A 4 -24.80 -1.54 2.20
CA GLY A 4 -24.66 -1.92 0.80
C GLY A 4 -23.27 -1.61 0.25
N HIS A 5 -22.62 -2.59 -0.36
CA HIS A 5 -21.29 -2.47 -0.96
C HIS A 5 -21.35 -1.76 -2.31
N GLY A 6 -21.78 -0.51 -2.32
CA GLY A 6 -21.80 0.33 -3.52
C GLY A 6 -20.39 0.71 -3.97
N LEU A 7 -20.17 0.72 -5.29
CA LEU A 7 -18.90 1.09 -5.94
C LEU A 7 -18.37 2.46 -5.49
N ARG A 8 -19.27 3.37 -5.09
CA ARG A 8 -18.97 4.75 -4.67
C ARG A 8 -19.42 5.08 -3.25
N SER A 9 -19.62 4.07 -2.38
CA SER A 9 -19.95 4.33 -0.98
C SER A 9 -18.82 5.08 -0.26
N ARG A 10 -19.15 6.05 0.60
CA ARG A 10 -18.19 6.88 1.35
C ARG A 10 -17.19 7.65 0.47
N THR A 11 -17.63 8.14 -0.70
CA THR A 11 -16.78 8.89 -1.64
C THR A 11 -17.08 10.40 -1.71
N ARG A 12 -17.91 10.93 -0.79
CA ARG A 12 -18.35 12.33 -0.78
C ARG A 12 -17.15 13.29 -0.86
N ASP A 13 -16.17 13.12 0.01
CA ASP A 13 -14.99 14.02 0.04
C ASP A 13 -13.86 13.55 -0.88
N LEU A 14 -13.72 12.23 -1.09
CA LEU A 14 -12.68 11.66 -1.96
C LEU A 14 -12.83 12.07 -3.43
N PHE A 15 -14.07 12.21 -3.91
CA PHE A 15 -14.36 12.56 -5.30
C PHE A 15 -14.88 13.99 -5.46
N SER A 16 -15.12 14.73 -4.37
CA SER A 16 -15.43 16.15 -4.47
C SER A 16 -14.21 16.92 -4.96
N ARG A 17 -14.47 17.96 -5.76
CA ARG A 17 -13.42 18.88 -6.19
C ARG A 17 -13.27 19.98 -5.15
N PRO A 18 -12.04 20.38 -4.80
CA PRO A 18 -11.82 21.43 -3.82
C PRO A 18 -12.32 22.78 -4.32
N PHE A 19 -12.45 23.73 -3.40
CA PHE A 19 -12.86 25.09 -3.71
C PHE A 19 -11.97 25.71 -4.80
N ARG A 20 -12.57 26.52 -5.69
CA ARG A 20 -11.93 27.13 -6.88
C ARG A 20 -11.36 26.16 -7.91
N LYS A 21 -11.52 24.85 -7.74
CA LYS A 21 -11.15 23.85 -8.76
C LYS A 21 -12.38 23.15 -9.31
N LYS A 22 -13.54 23.79 -9.44
CA LYS A 22 -14.72 23.23 -10.12
C LYS A 22 -14.66 23.53 -11.63
N GLY A 23 -15.49 22.87 -12.45
CA GLY A 23 -15.55 23.10 -13.91
C GLY A 23 -14.69 22.14 -14.75
N THR A 24 -14.44 22.47 -16.01
CA THR A 24 -13.69 21.64 -16.95
C THR A 24 -12.21 21.52 -16.57
N ILE A 25 -11.58 20.41 -16.93
CA ILE A 25 -10.16 20.14 -16.65
C ILE A 25 -9.30 20.90 -17.66
N HIS A 26 -8.14 21.40 -17.22
CA HIS A 26 -7.18 22.07 -18.09
C HIS A 26 -6.61 21.09 -19.14
N LEU A 27 -6.30 21.62 -20.33
CA LEU A 27 -5.85 20.83 -21.48
C LEU A 27 -4.51 20.11 -21.26
N SER A 28 -3.64 20.62 -20.37
CA SER A 28 -2.34 19.99 -20.11
C SER A 28 -2.45 18.56 -19.58
N THR A 29 -3.56 18.19 -18.92
CA THR A 29 -3.78 16.79 -18.49
C THR A 29 -3.91 15.87 -19.70
N TYR A 30 -4.58 16.31 -20.77
CA TYR A 30 -4.80 15.51 -21.98
C TYR A 30 -3.57 15.45 -22.88
N LEU A 31 -2.83 16.56 -22.97
CA LEU A 31 -1.64 16.67 -23.82
C LEU A 31 -0.41 16.00 -23.21
N ARG A 32 -0.50 15.54 -21.96
CA ARG A 32 0.62 14.92 -21.27
C ARG A 32 0.89 13.52 -21.83
N THR A 33 2.10 13.32 -22.33
CA THR A 33 2.56 12.03 -22.81
C THR A 33 2.99 11.15 -21.64
N TYR A 34 2.70 9.85 -21.75
CA TYR A 34 3.10 8.83 -20.80
C TYR A 34 3.76 7.69 -21.56
N HIS A 35 4.83 7.14 -20.99
CA HIS A 35 5.52 5.99 -21.54
C HIS A 35 5.37 4.78 -20.61
N THR A 36 5.54 3.59 -21.17
CA THR A 36 5.56 2.35 -20.40
C THR A 36 6.73 2.39 -19.41
N GLY A 37 6.47 2.01 -18.17
CA GLY A 37 7.46 2.04 -17.10
C GLY A 37 7.48 3.33 -16.28
N ASP A 38 6.76 4.38 -16.68
CA ASP A 38 6.61 5.60 -15.88
C ASP A 38 5.83 5.34 -14.60
N TYR A 39 6.19 6.07 -13.54
CA TYR A 39 5.44 6.06 -12.29
C TYR A 39 4.37 7.14 -12.33
N VAL A 40 3.13 6.73 -12.04
CA VAL A 40 1.96 7.60 -12.10
C VAL A 40 1.09 7.47 -10.85
N ASP A 41 0.52 8.58 -10.42
CA ASP A 41 -0.42 8.66 -9.33
C ASP A 41 -1.85 8.64 -9.85
N ILE A 42 -2.69 7.79 -9.27
CA ILE A 42 -4.09 7.71 -9.65
C ILE A 42 -4.89 8.66 -8.76
N LYS A 43 -5.23 9.82 -9.31
CA LYS A 43 -6.04 10.84 -8.64
C LYS A 43 -7.30 11.14 -9.44
N VAL A 44 -8.41 10.60 -8.95
CA VAL A 44 -9.72 10.74 -9.60
C VAL A 44 -10.16 12.19 -9.64
N ASN A 45 -10.69 12.60 -10.81
CA ASN A 45 -11.29 13.90 -11.01
C ASN A 45 -12.80 13.75 -11.17
N GLY A 46 -13.57 14.28 -10.22
CA GLY A 46 -15.03 14.13 -10.20
C GLY A 46 -15.78 14.72 -11.41
N ALA A 47 -15.15 15.59 -12.20
CA ALA A 47 -15.80 16.17 -13.40
C ALA A 47 -15.90 15.20 -14.58
N VAL A 48 -15.10 14.14 -14.61
CA VAL A 48 -15.16 13.09 -15.64
C VAL A 48 -15.58 11.80 -14.98
N HIS A 49 -16.66 11.19 -15.47
CA HIS A 49 -17.22 9.98 -14.86
C HIS A 49 -16.75 8.69 -15.53
N LYS A 50 -16.35 8.77 -16.80
CA LYS A 50 -15.91 7.62 -17.60
C LYS A 50 -14.49 7.22 -17.18
N GLY A 51 -14.18 5.92 -17.23
CA GLY A 51 -12.83 5.42 -16.94
C GLY A 51 -12.35 5.67 -15.51
N MET A 52 -13.28 5.95 -14.60
CA MET A 52 -13.02 6.16 -13.18
C MET A 52 -12.65 4.83 -12.51
N PRO A 53 -11.55 4.79 -11.74
CA PRO A 53 -11.19 3.63 -10.93
C PRO A 53 -12.03 3.55 -9.66
N HIS A 54 -12.08 2.35 -9.06
CA HIS A 54 -12.67 2.16 -7.73
C HIS A 54 -11.88 2.94 -6.66
N LYS A 55 -12.58 3.47 -5.64
CA LYS A 55 -12.02 4.32 -4.58
C LYS A 55 -10.78 3.77 -3.88
N PHE A 56 -10.63 2.45 -3.80
CA PHE A 56 -9.47 1.79 -3.21
C PHE A 56 -8.14 2.20 -3.87
N TYR A 57 -8.19 2.51 -5.16
CA TYR A 57 -7.03 2.85 -5.99
C TYR A 57 -6.74 4.34 -6.02
N HIS A 58 -7.59 5.18 -5.42
CA HIS A 58 -7.35 6.62 -5.34
C HIS A 58 -6.15 6.91 -4.44
N GLY A 59 -5.27 7.81 -4.88
CA GLY A 59 -4.06 8.19 -4.15
C GLY A 59 -2.98 7.12 -4.12
N ARG A 60 -3.09 6.08 -4.95
CA ARG A 60 -2.07 5.05 -5.10
C ARG A 60 -1.18 5.38 -6.29
N THR A 61 0.11 5.18 -6.11
CA THR A 61 1.10 5.24 -7.19
C THR A 61 1.23 3.85 -7.81
N GLY A 62 1.34 3.80 -9.13
CA GLY A 62 1.59 2.58 -9.89
C GLY A 62 2.52 2.82 -11.05
N GLN A 63 2.87 1.73 -11.73
CA GLN A 63 3.69 1.79 -12.94
C GLN A 63 2.82 1.62 -14.17
N VAL A 64 3.08 2.41 -15.22
CA VAL A 64 2.38 2.26 -16.51
C VAL A 64 2.83 0.96 -17.17
N TRP A 65 1.90 0.04 -17.42
CA TRP A 65 2.17 -1.22 -18.11
C TRP A 65 1.79 -1.17 -19.60
N ASN A 66 0.81 -0.35 -19.96
CA ASN A 66 0.36 -0.18 -21.34
C ASN A 66 -0.30 1.18 -21.53
N VAL A 67 -0.23 1.73 -22.74
CA VAL A 67 -0.86 2.99 -23.13
C VAL A 67 -1.84 2.70 -24.26
N THR A 68 -3.10 3.03 -24.04
CA THR A 68 -4.16 2.90 -25.05
C THR A 68 -4.55 4.28 -25.58
N LYS A 69 -5.41 4.33 -26.62
CA LYS A 69 -5.83 5.59 -27.27
C LYS A 69 -6.33 6.69 -26.31
N ARG A 70 -7.03 6.33 -25.22
CA ARG A 70 -7.66 7.29 -24.29
C ARG A 70 -7.43 6.98 -22.81
N SER A 71 -6.78 5.86 -22.50
CA SER A 71 -6.56 5.42 -21.12
C SER A 71 -5.19 4.79 -20.96
N ILE A 72 -4.70 4.81 -19.73
CA ILE A 72 -3.42 4.30 -19.32
C ILE A 72 -3.69 3.06 -18.48
N GLY A 73 -3.03 1.96 -18.85
CA GLY A 73 -2.95 0.77 -18.04
C GLY A 73 -1.93 0.98 -16.93
N VAL A 74 -2.38 0.96 -15.67
CA VAL A 74 -1.53 1.10 -14.48
C VAL A 74 -1.53 -0.21 -13.68
N GLU A 75 -0.34 -0.66 -13.32
CA GLU A 75 -0.10 -1.82 -12.45
C GLU A 75 0.15 -1.32 -11.02
N MET A 76 -0.60 -1.87 -10.07
CA MET A 76 -0.52 -1.50 -8.65
C MET A 76 -0.75 -2.69 -7.75
N ASN A 77 -0.24 -2.57 -6.53
CA ASN A 77 -0.40 -3.59 -5.51
C ASN A 77 -1.70 -3.35 -4.73
N LYS A 78 -2.51 -4.40 -4.56
CA LYS A 78 -3.66 -4.43 -3.66
C LYS A 78 -3.40 -5.47 -2.57
N GLN A 79 -3.46 -5.05 -1.32
CA GLN A 79 -3.50 -5.96 -0.19
C GLN A 79 -4.91 -6.57 -0.13
N ILE A 80 -4.98 -7.90 -0.14
CA ILE A 80 -6.22 -8.62 0.10
C ILE A 80 -6.13 -9.19 1.51
N ILE A 81 -6.95 -8.67 2.40
CA ILE A 81 -7.12 -9.22 3.74
C ILE A 81 -8.33 -10.15 3.63
N SER A 82 -8.12 -11.46 3.82
CA SER A 82 -9.23 -12.37 4.07
C SER A 82 -9.79 -12.04 5.44
N VAL A 83 -10.98 -11.45 5.49
CA VAL A 83 -11.78 -11.50 6.71
C VAL A 83 -12.24 -12.94 6.82
N GLY A 84 -11.51 -13.76 7.58
CA GLY A 84 -11.96 -15.08 7.96
C GLY A 84 -13.30 -14.91 8.67
N VAL A 85 -14.39 -15.33 8.04
CA VAL A 85 -15.65 -15.51 8.72
C VAL A 85 -15.44 -16.72 9.63
N GLY A 86 -15.00 -16.46 10.86
CA GLY A 86 -14.97 -17.45 11.91
C GLY A 86 -16.40 -17.83 12.24
N HIS A 87 -16.93 -18.82 11.53
CA HIS A 87 -18.05 -19.59 12.06
C HIS A 87 -17.49 -20.43 13.21
N GLY A 88 -17.68 -19.92 14.42
CA GLY A 88 -17.42 -20.65 15.65
C GLY A 88 -18.28 -21.91 15.69
N LEU A 89 -17.65 -23.05 15.43
CA LEU A 89 -18.03 -24.31 16.06
C LEU A 89 -17.17 -24.41 17.32
N THR A 90 -17.70 -23.87 18.40
CA THR A 90 -17.25 -24.17 19.76
C THR A 90 -17.51 -25.65 19.99
N LEU A 91 -16.58 -26.51 19.56
CA LEU A 91 -16.46 -27.85 20.08
C LEU A 91 -16.11 -27.70 21.55
N ILE A 92 -17.13 -27.88 22.40
CA ILE A 92 -16.95 -28.13 23.82
C ILE A 92 -16.21 -29.48 23.91
N CYS A 93 -14.88 -29.44 23.82
CA CYS A 93 -14.05 -30.51 24.31
C CYS A 93 -14.04 -30.40 25.84
N ARG A 94 -14.91 -31.18 26.48
CA ARG A 94 -14.73 -31.56 27.88
C ARG A 94 -13.35 -32.20 28.02
N PHE A 95 -12.41 -31.45 28.55
CA PHE A 95 -11.17 -31.96 29.13
C PHE A 95 -11.55 -32.67 30.44
N THR A 96 -11.94 -33.93 30.36
CA THR A 96 -11.79 -34.84 31.52
C THR A 96 -10.41 -35.45 31.39
N GLY A 97 -9.48 -34.91 32.19
CA GLY A 97 -8.15 -35.47 32.32
C GLY A 97 -8.20 -36.86 32.92
N TYR A 98 -7.47 -37.79 32.32
CA TYR A 98 -6.83 -38.89 33.02
C TYR A 98 -5.43 -39.03 32.45
N GLY A 99 -4.45 -38.87 33.35
CA GLY A 99 -3.03 -38.90 33.05
C GLY A 99 -2.58 -40.27 32.54
N GLY A 100 -1.60 -40.23 31.65
CA GLY A 100 -0.81 -41.42 31.34
C GLY A 100 0.10 -41.77 32.51
N GLN A 101 0.27 -43.07 32.77
CA GLN A 101 1.55 -43.74 32.53
C GLN A 101 1.47 -45.26 32.76
N ARG A 102 2.22 -45.94 31.87
CA ARG A 102 2.76 -47.31 31.92
C ARG A 102 1.85 -48.49 31.54
N VAL A 103 2.03 -48.88 30.28
CA VAL A 103 1.92 -50.25 29.78
C VAL A 103 2.97 -51.16 30.43
N SER A 104 2.52 -52.32 30.88
CA SER A 104 3.32 -53.53 31.06
C SER A 104 2.58 -54.71 30.42
N HIS A 105 3.28 -55.39 29.53
CA HIS A 105 3.08 -56.78 29.08
C HIS A 105 1.75 -57.20 28.42
N ALA A 106 1.89 -57.40 27.10
CA ALA A 106 1.65 -58.67 26.42
C ALA A 106 0.24 -59.00 25.86
N ILE A 107 0.31 -59.63 24.68
CA ILE A 107 -0.59 -60.61 24.06
C ILE A 107 -1.51 -60.13 22.92
N VAL A 108 -1.01 -60.37 21.69
CA VAL A 108 -1.56 -61.09 20.50
C VAL A 108 -2.99 -60.81 19.97
N CYS A 109 -3.13 -60.97 18.63
CA CYS A 109 -4.31 -61.03 17.76
C CYS A 109 -4.84 -59.68 17.25
N GLU A 110 -5.12 -59.45 15.96
CA GLU A 110 -5.10 -60.27 14.76
C GLU A 110 -5.22 -59.32 13.56
N THR A 111 -4.61 -59.73 12.45
CA THR A 111 -4.84 -59.24 11.08
C THR A 111 -6.32 -59.38 10.64
N TYR A 112 -6.62 -59.06 9.37
CA TYR A 112 -7.94 -59.00 8.69
C TYR A 112 -8.62 -57.61 8.85
N TRP A 113 -8.78 -56.75 7.83
CA TRP A 113 -8.86 -56.98 6.39
C TRP A 113 -8.50 -55.70 5.61
N ILE A 114 -7.33 -55.71 4.98
CA ILE A 114 -7.06 -54.99 3.73
C ILE A 114 -7.78 -55.80 2.64
N ALA A 115 -8.94 -55.32 2.15
CA ALA A 115 -9.50 -55.66 0.83
C ALA A 115 -10.96 -55.22 0.68
N ALA A 116 -11.26 -53.93 0.68
CA ALA A 116 -12.51 -53.48 0.05
C ALA A 116 -12.39 -52.05 -0.45
N LEU A 117 -12.55 -51.91 -1.76
CA LEU A 117 -12.86 -50.67 -2.49
C LEU A 117 -11.68 -49.80 -2.93
N ALA A 118 -10.66 -50.47 -3.46
CA ALA A 118 -9.96 -50.01 -4.65
C ALA A 118 -10.82 -50.24 -5.92
N ILE A 119 -12.03 -49.68 -5.98
CA ILE A 119 -12.83 -49.56 -7.22
C ILE A 119 -13.70 -48.31 -7.06
N TYR A 120 -13.19 -47.13 -7.41
CA TYR A 120 -13.93 -45.98 -7.94
C TYR A 120 -12.92 -44.88 -8.32
N ALA A 121 -11.96 -45.27 -9.16
CA ALA A 121 -11.08 -44.36 -9.89
C ALA A 121 -11.37 -44.53 -11.38
N SER A 122 -12.48 -43.97 -11.85
CA SER A 122 -12.69 -43.53 -13.25
C SER A 122 -14.08 -42.94 -13.43
N THR A 123 -14.18 -41.90 -14.25
CA THR A 123 -15.37 -41.14 -14.68
C THR A 123 -15.89 -40.03 -13.76
N ALA A 124 -15.09 -38.98 -13.59
CA ALA A 124 -15.59 -37.60 -13.69
C ALA A 124 -14.47 -36.69 -14.21
N SER A 125 -14.50 -36.46 -15.53
CA SER A 125 -13.88 -35.32 -16.17
C SER A 125 -14.52 -34.01 -15.65
N MET A 126 -13.76 -32.93 -15.76
CA MET A 126 -14.15 -31.51 -15.65
C MET A 126 -14.22 -30.87 -14.26
N CYS A 127 -13.17 -30.07 -14.03
CA CYS A 127 -13.25 -28.69 -13.58
C CYS A 127 -14.07 -28.43 -12.31
N CYS A 128 -13.39 -28.52 -11.17
CA CYS A 128 -13.47 -27.43 -10.21
C CYS A 128 -12.07 -27.20 -9.66
N VAL A 129 -11.32 -26.29 -10.28
CA VAL A 129 -10.29 -25.54 -9.53
C VAL A 129 -11.10 -24.81 -8.47
N SER A 130 -11.20 -25.42 -7.30
CA SER A 130 -11.91 -24.88 -6.15
C SER A 130 -11.37 -23.47 -5.91
N LEU A 131 -12.30 -22.51 -6.01
CA LEU A 131 -12.05 -21.08 -5.89
C LEU A 131 -11.15 -20.81 -4.70
N ASN A 132 -9.94 -20.35 -5.01
CA ASN A 132 -8.81 -20.17 -4.12
C ASN A 132 -9.18 -19.59 -2.75
N ASN A 133 -8.76 -20.24 -1.67
CA ASN A 133 -8.65 -19.63 -0.33
C ASN A 133 -7.68 -18.44 -0.41
N VAL A 134 -8.19 -17.21 -0.56
CA VAL A 134 -7.35 -16.01 -0.70
C VAL A 134 -6.93 -15.50 0.67
N GLY A 135 -5.82 -16.00 1.22
CA GLY A 135 -5.23 -15.48 2.48
C GLY A 135 -4.72 -14.03 2.41
N ASN A 136 -3.96 -13.59 3.43
CA ASN A 136 -3.33 -12.27 3.55
C ASN A 136 -2.17 -12.06 2.57
N ARG A 137 -2.48 -11.86 1.28
CA ARG A 137 -1.48 -11.73 0.21
C ARG A 137 -1.60 -10.40 -0.53
N ILE A 138 -0.47 -9.91 -1.03
CA ILE A 138 -0.39 -8.72 -1.88
C ILE A 138 -0.49 -9.18 -3.34
N ILE A 139 -1.53 -8.75 -4.04
CA ILE A 139 -1.74 -9.08 -5.45
C ILE A 139 -1.49 -7.84 -6.30
N LYS A 140 -0.69 -8.01 -7.36
CA LYS A 140 -0.54 -7.02 -8.41
C LYS A 140 -1.81 -7.01 -9.28
N LYS A 141 -2.47 -5.86 -9.34
CA LYS A 141 -3.67 -5.63 -10.13
C LYS A 141 -3.32 -4.69 -11.27
N ARG A 142 -3.77 -5.04 -12.48
CA ARG A 142 -3.70 -4.18 -13.67
C ARG A 142 -5.06 -3.54 -13.88
N ILE A 143 -5.06 -2.22 -14.06
CA ILE A 143 -6.27 -1.42 -14.17
C ILE A 143 -6.10 -0.47 -15.35
N HIS A 144 -7.16 -0.28 -16.12
CA HIS A 144 -7.21 0.77 -17.12
C HIS A 144 -7.89 2.00 -16.52
N VAL A 145 -7.17 3.12 -16.51
CA VAL A 145 -7.64 4.39 -15.98
C VAL A 145 -7.49 5.45 -17.06
N ARG A 146 -8.50 6.30 -17.20
CA ARG A 146 -8.49 7.41 -18.16
C ARG A 146 -7.45 8.47 -17.79
N VAL A 147 -6.88 9.15 -18.79
CA VAL A 147 -5.77 10.12 -18.61
C VAL A 147 -6.14 11.24 -17.63
N GLU A 148 -7.41 11.62 -17.57
CA GLU A 148 -7.94 12.66 -16.67
C GLU A 148 -7.84 12.33 -15.18
N HIS A 149 -7.66 11.05 -14.86
CA HIS A 149 -7.53 10.55 -13.48
C HIS A 149 -6.11 10.09 -13.16
N VAL A 150 -5.17 10.35 -14.06
CA VAL A 150 -3.77 9.99 -13.91
C VAL A 150 -2.95 11.26 -13.80
N GLN A 151 -2.05 11.29 -12.83
CA GLN A 151 -1.07 12.35 -12.65
C GLN A 151 0.34 11.75 -12.74
N PRO A 152 1.30 12.46 -13.33
CA PRO A 152 2.70 12.07 -13.26
C PRO A 152 3.16 12.09 -11.80
N SER A 153 3.80 11.02 -11.33
CA SER A 153 4.34 11.02 -9.97
C SER A 153 5.72 11.66 -9.92
N ARG A 154 5.98 12.46 -8.89
CA ARG A 154 7.30 13.09 -8.65
C ARG A 154 8.23 12.24 -7.80
N CYS A 155 7.78 11.09 -7.31
CA CYS A 155 8.53 10.25 -6.37
C CYS A 155 9.87 9.74 -6.92
N THR A 156 10.02 9.68 -8.25
CA THR A 156 11.26 9.20 -8.91
C THR A 156 12.13 10.31 -9.48
N GLU A 157 11.64 11.55 -9.55
CA GLU A 157 12.38 12.66 -10.19
C GLU A 157 13.69 12.94 -9.45
N ASP A 158 13.63 13.12 -8.13
CA ASP A 158 14.82 13.38 -7.29
C ASP A 158 15.81 12.21 -7.32
N PHE A 159 15.30 10.99 -7.36
CA PHE A 159 16.14 9.79 -7.45
C PHE A 159 16.90 9.75 -8.79
N LYS A 160 16.22 10.05 -9.91
CA LYS A 160 16.82 10.11 -11.24
C LYS A 160 17.87 11.23 -11.33
N LEU A 161 17.54 12.42 -10.84
CA LEU A 161 18.47 13.55 -10.80
C LEU A 161 19.72 13.23 -9.99
N ARG A 162 19.56 12.61 -8.83
CA ARG A 162 20.68 12.17 -8.01
C ARG A 162 21.53 11.10 -8.71
N LYS A 163 20.90 10.14 -9.40
CA LYS A 163 21.63 9.10 -10.14
C LYS A 163 22.54 9.74 -11.20
N LYS A 164 22.00 10.68 -11.99
CA LYS A 164 22.78 11.43 -13.00
C LYS A 164 23.98 12.15 -12.38
N LYS A 165 23.75 12.95 -11.33
CA LYS A 165 24.82 13.66 -10.61
C LYS A 165 25.89 12.70 -10.05
N ASN A 166 25.46 11.56 -9.50
CA ASN A 166 26.38 10.56 -8.97
C ASN A 166 27.20 9.88 -10.08
N ASP A 167 26.59 9.62 -11.24
CA ASP A 167 27.26 9.01 -12.37
C ASP A 167 28.29 9.98 -13.00
N GLU A 168 27.97 11.28 -13.07
CA GLU A 168 28.88 12.37 -13.45
C GLU A 168 30.10 12.44 -12.50
N LEU A 169 29.87 12.50 -11.19
CA LEU A 169 30.94 12.53 -10.18
C LEU A 169 31.84 11.29 -10.25
N LYS A 170 31.28 10.11 -10.52
CA LYS A 170 32.06 8.88 -10.70
C LYS A 170 32.89 8.89 -11.98
N ALA A 171 32.37 9.47 -13.07
CA ALA A 171 33.12 9.60 -14.31
C ALA A 171 34.32 10.54 -14.12
N GLU A 172 34.12 11.68 -13.47
CA GLU A 172 35.18 12.64 -13.14
C GLU A 172 36.20 12.09 -12.14
N ALA A 173 35.76 11.27 -11.18
CA ALA A 173 36.65 10.56 -10.26
C ALA A 173 37.54 9.58 -11.02
N LYS A 174 36.93 8.81 -11.94
CA LYS A 174 37.63 7.81 -12.74
C LYS A 174 38.65 8.45 -13.68
N SER A 175 38.36 9.62 -14.25
CA SER A 175 39.34 10.36 -15.05
C SER A 175 40.50 10.91 -14.22
N ARG A 176 40.25 11.27 -12.95
CA ARG A 176 41.29 11.73 -12.01
C ARG A 176 42.05 10.60 -11.30
N GLY A 177 41.54 9.38 -11.34
CA GLY A 177 42.08 8.24 -10.59
C GLY A 177 41.73 8.22 -9.10
N GLU A 178 40.77 9.03 -8.67
CA GLU A 178 40.33 9.11 -7.27
C GLU A 178 39.14 8.17 -7.01
N VAL A 179 39.03 7.66 -5.77
CA VAL A 179 37.88 6.83 -5.33
C VAL A 179 36.91 7.70 -4.54
N ILE A 180 35.74 8.01 -5.11
CA ILE A 180 34.73 8.88 -4.49
C ILE A 180 33.58 8.06 -3.88
N SER A 181 33.16 8.42 -2.66
CA SER A 181 31.96 7.89 -2.01
C SER A 181 30.72 8.75 -2.30
N THR A 182 29.79 8.24 -3.12
CA THR A 182 28.52 8.92 -3.46
C THR A 182 27.35 8.55 -2.54
N LYS A 183 27.64 8.02 -1.35
CA LYS A 183 26.59 7.65 -0.36
C LYS A 183 26.05 8.92 0.31
N ARG A 184 24.75 8.93 0.62
CA ARG A 184 24.13 10.01 1.41
C ARG A 184 24.62 9.90 2.84
N GLN A 185 25.12 10.99 3.39
CA GLN A 185 25.43 11.08 4.81
C GLN A 185 24.23 11.67 5.55
N PRO A 186 23.88 11.16 6.75
CA PRO A 186 22.94 11.86 7.62
C PRO A 186 23.55 13.20 8.04
N GLU A 187 22.70 14.12 8.51
CA GLU A 187 23.17 15.38 9.08
C GLU A 187 24.10 15.10 10.27
N GLY A 188 25.34 15.57 10.17
CA GLY A 188 26.31 15.48 11.24
C GLY A 188 26.01 16.49 12.36
N PRO A 189 26.73 16.41 13.50
CA PRO A 189 26.67 17.46 14.50
C PRO A 189 27.04 18.81 13.87
N LYS A 190 26.29 19.85 14.22
CA LYS A 190 26.61 21.21 13.76
C LYS A 190 28.04 21.54 14.21
N PRO A 191 28.92 22.02 13.32
CA PRO A 191 30.25 22.44 13.73
C PRO A 191 30.15 23.67 14.63
N GLY A 192 31.19 23.91 15.44
CA GLY A 192 31.29 25.14 16.23
C GLY A 192 31.26 26.36 15.30
N PHE A 193 30.45 27.36 15.65
CA PHE A 193 30.33 28.62 14.93
C PHE A 193 30.49 29.77 15.93
N MET A 194 31.32 30.75 15.60
CA MET A 194 31.47 31.97 16.40
C MET A 194 30.36 32.94 16.01
N VAL A 195 29.52 33.33 16.96
CA VAL A 195 28.47 34.33 16.75
C VAL A 195 29.01 35.68 17.21
N GLU A 196 29.38 36.54 16.28
CA GLU A 196 29.76 37.92 16.58
C GLU A 196 28.62 38.88 16.17
N GLY A 197 28.28 39.82 17.06
CA GLY A 197 27.33 40.91 16.76
C GLY A 197 25.85 40.64 16.99
N ALA A 198 25.47 39.57 17.70
CA ALA A 198 24.09 39.41 18.16
C ALA A 198 23.76 40.48 19.21
N THR A 199 22.72 41.30 18.96
CA THR A 199 22.11 42.13 19.99
C THR A 199 21.53 41.20 21.06
N LEU A 200 22.23 41.10 22.20
CA LEU A 200 21.82 40.27 23.32
C LEU A 200 20.64 40.95 24.03
N GLU A 201 19.44 40.51 23.72
CA GLU A 201 18.25 40.89 24.49
C GLU A 201 18.14 39.98 25.71
N THR A 202 18.36 40.55 26.90
CA THR A 202 18.17 39.85 28.16
C THR A 202 16.69 39.69 28.43
N VAL A 203 16.12 38.52 28.12
CA VAL A 203 14.74 38.17 28.47
C VAL A 203 14.70 37.62 29.89
N THR A 204 14.00 38.32 30.79
CA THR A 204 13.72 37.81 32.14
C THR A 204 12.50 36.88 32.10
N PRO A 205 12.46 35.84 32.96
CA PRO A 205 11.27 34.98 33.05
C PRO A 205 10.07 35.81 33.51
N ILE A 206 9.01 35.81 32.70
CA ILE A 206 7.74 36.45 33.06
C ILE A 206 7.01 35.50 34.02
N PRO A 207 6.49 36.00 35.17
CA PRO A 207 5.68 35.20 36.07
C PRO A 207 4.38 34.73 35.38
N TYR A 208 3.88 33.56 35.78
CA TYR A 208 2.62 33.04 35.24
C TYR A 208 1.45 33.91 35.70
N ASP A 209 0.76 34.52 34.74
CA ASP A 209 -0.56 35.10 34.97
C ASP A 209 -1.60 33.96 34.95
N VAL A 210 -2.35 33.79 36.04
CA VAL A 210 -3.50 32.88 36.07
C VAL A 210 -4.63 33.51 35.27
N VAL A 211 -4.59 33.37 33.94
CA VAL A 211 -5.69 33.82 33.09
C VAL A 211 -6.84 32.85 33.27
N ASN A 212 -7.88 33.32 33.96
CA ASN A 212 -9.09 32.56 34.24
C ASN A 212 -10.03 32.65 33.03
N ASP A 213 -9.63 32.05 31.90
CA ASP A 213 -10.37 32.08 30.62
C ASP A 213 -11.71 31.33 30.66
N LEU A 214 -12.03 30.67 31.79
CA LEU A 214 -13.30 30.00 32.06
C LEU A 214 -13.91 30.44 33.40
N LYS A 215 -14.07 31.75 33.64
CA LYS A 215 -15.18 32.20 34.49
C LYS A 215 -16.46 32.24 33.66
N GLY A 216 -17.09 31.08 33.51
CA GLY A 216 -18.43 31.01 32.91
C GLY A 216 -18.89 29.61 32.51
N GLY A 217 -19.20 28.77 33.49
CA GLY A 217 -20.20 27.71 33.35
C GLY A 217 -19.75 26.38 32.73
N TYR A 218 -19.86 25.32 33.52
CA TYR A 218 -20.43 24.07 33.00
C TYR A 218 -21.92 24.28 32.74
#